data_AF-A0A661SFK4-F1
#
_entry.id   AF-A0A661SFK4-F1
#
_cell.length_a   1.000
_cell.length_b   1.000
_cell.length_c   1.000
_cell.angle_alpha   90.00
_cell.angle_beta   90.00
_cell.angle_gamma   90.00
#
_symmetry.space_group_name_H-M   'P 1'
#
loop_
_entity.id
_entity.type
_entity.pdbx_description
1 polymer ?
#
loop_
_entity_poly.entity_id
_entity_poly.type
_entity_poly.pdbx_seq_one_letter_code
_entity_poly.pdbx_strand_id
1 'polypeptide(L)'
;FSQLQTDHSVLLFDEIEDGLNHEVMEYLMDEMVRATQQIFLTTDSPMILNFLDDDIAKKSVMLVYRDSQTGKTQTYKFFDIPRIREKLEYMGPGEVFANASLKELP
;
A
#
# COMPACT_ATOMS: atom_id res chain seq x y z
N PHE A 1 18.93 3.72 5.99
CA PHE A 1 19.21 5.06 5.42
C PHE A 1 20.34 5.09 4.39
N SER A 2 21.50 4.44 4.55
CA SER A 2 22.56 4.49 3.50
C SER A 2 22.15 3.93 2.13
N GLN A 3 21.26 2.94 2.11
CA GLN A 3 20.72 2.35 0.87
C GLN A 3 19.79 3.30 0.08
N LEU A 4 19.24 4.33 0.74
CA LEU A 4 18.45 5.42 0.12
C LEU A 4 19.35 6.52 -0.48
N GLN A 5 20.67 6.36 -0.45
CA GLN A 5 21.63 7.33 -0.99
C GLN A 5 22.43 6.79 -2.17
N THR A 6 22.06 5.64 -2.72
CA THR A 6 22.70 5.09 -3.93
C THR A 6 21.88 5.45 -5.17
N ASP A 7 22.57 5.69 -6.30
CA ASP A 7 21.96 6.26 -7.51
C ASP A 7 20.89 5.35 -8.14
N HIS A 8 21.00 4.03 -7.98
CA HIS A 8 20.02 3.06 -8.45
C HIS A 8 19.92 1.87 -7.48
N SER A 9 19.04 1.98 -6.48
CA SER A 9 18.63 0.87 -5.64
C SER A 9 17.11 0.69 -5.73
N VAL A 10 16.69 -0.57 -5.87
CA VAL A 10 15.33 -0.99 -5.56
C VAL A 10 15.36 -1.46 -4.12
N LEU A 11 14.48 -0.91 -3.29
CA LEU A 11 14.38 -1.26 -1.88
C LEU A 11 13.07 -1.99 -1.63
N LEU A 12 13.15 -3.11 -0.91
CA LEU A 12 11.99 -3.90 -0.52
C LEU A 12 11.97 -3.94 1.01
N PHE A 13 10.85 -3.53 1.58
CA PHE A 13 10.58 -3.65 3.01
C PHE A 13 9.36 -4.54 3.19
N ASP A 14 9.50 -5.53 4.07
CA ASP A 14 8.44 -6.49 4.37
C ASP A 14 7.86 -6.14 5.75
N GLU A 15 6.54 -5.99 5.85
CA GLU A 15 5.81 -5.70 7.10
C GLU A 15 6.48 -4.58 7.92
N ILE A 16 6.74 -3.45 7.27
CA ILE A 16 7.57 -2.36 7.83
C ILE A 16 7.00 -1.78 9.14
N GLU A 17 5.70 -1.90 9.35
CA GLU A 17 5.01 -1.50 10.57
C GLU A 17 5.38 -2.36 11.79
N ASP A 18 5.90 -3.57 11.59
CA ASP A 18 6.18 -4.50 12.67
C ASP A 18 7.30 -4.00 13.58
N GLY A 19 6.96 -3.79 14.85
CA GLY A 19 7.91 -3.35 15.88
C GLY A 19 8.24 -1.85 15.82
N LEU A 20 7.57 -1.06 14.98
CA LEU A 20 7.69 0.40 14.96
C LEU A 20 6.49 1.06 15.65
N ASN A 21 6.73 2.19 16.32
CA ASN A 21 5.62 3.01 16.81
C ASN A 21 5.00 3.82 15.66
N HIS A 22 3.77 4.28 15.85
CA HIS A 22 3.02 5.00 14.83
C HIS A 22 3.69 6.31 14.39
N GLU A 23 4.30 7.06 15.33
CA GLU A 23 4.98 8.34 15.04
C GLU A 23 6.23 8.15 14.15
N VAL A 24 7.00 7.09 14.38
CA VAL A 24 8.17 6.73 13.58
C VAL A 24 7.72 6.25 12.20
N MET A 25 6.59 5.56 12.12
CA MET A 25 6.05 5.06 10.86
C MET A 25 5.65 6.20 9.92
N GLU A 26 4.98 7.24 10.43
CA GLU A 26 4.62 8.43 9.65
C GLU A 26 5.86 9.10 9.06
N TYR A 27 6.88 9.34 9.88
CA TYR A 27 8.16 9.91 9.42
C TYR A 27 8.84 9.05 8.35
N LEU A 28 8.84 7.72 8.49
CA LEU A 28 9.45 6.83 7.51
C LEU A 28 8.70 6.86 6.18
N MET A 29 7.37 6.86 6.21
CA MET A 29 6.56 6.94 4.99
C MET A 29 6.84 8.23 4.22
N ASP A 30 6.93 9.35 4.92
CA ASP A 30 7.29 10.65 4.35
C ASP A 30 8.65 10.62 3.64
N GLU A 31 9.66 10.03 4.27
CA GLU A 31 11.00 9.90 3.67
C GLU A 31 10.98 8.95 2.46
N MET A 32 10.20 7.87 2.52
CA MET A 32 10.08 6.91 1.41
C MET A 32 9.37 7.51 0.20
N VAL A 33 8.34 8.33 0.40
CA VAL A 33 7.64 9.03 -0.68
C VAL A 33 8.54 10.04 -1.38
N ARG A 34 9.44 10.69 -0.64
CA ARG A 34 10.39 11.69 -1.19
C ARG A 34 11.64 11.05 -1.82
N ALA A 35 11.91 9.79 -1.52
CA ALA A 35 13.08 9.09 -2.01
C ALA A 35 13.07 8.99 -3.55
N THR A 36 14.25 9.10 -4.17
CA THR A 36 14.41 8.93 -5.62
C THR A 36 14.46 7.46 -6.04
N GLN A 37 14.64 6.56 -5.08
CA GLN A 37 14.70 5.11 -5.26
C GLN A 37 13.32 4.52 -5.53
N GLN A 38 13.27 3.39 -6.23
CA GLN A 38 12.05 2.59 -6.31
C GLN A 38 11.89 1.77 -5.03
N ILE A 39 10.81 2.01 -4.30
CA ILE A 39 10.53 1.34 -3.03
C ILE A 39 9.28 0.46 -3.16
N PHE A 40 9.40 -0.79 -2.74
CA PHE A 40 8.27 -1.70 -2.55
C PHE A 40 8.09 -1.95 -1.05
N LEU A 41 6.86 -1.82 -0.60
CA LEU A 41 6.44 -2.09 0.77
C LEU A 41 5.37 -3.18 0.72
N THR A 42 5.46 -4.15 1.62
CA THR A 42 4.32 -5.02 1.96
C THR A 42 3.81 -4.60 3.33
N THR A 43 2.52 -4.81 3.54
CA THR A 43 1.81 -4.47 4.77
C THR A 43 0.53 -5.29 4.81
N ASP A 44 0.13 -5.72 6.00
CA ASP A 44 -1.21 -6.24 6.24
C ASP A 44 -2.14 -5.17 6.85
N SER A 45 -1.56 -4.05 7.26
CA SER A 45 -2.22 -2.98 7.99
C SER A 45 -2.78 -1.89 7.09
N PRO A 46 -4.11 -1.63 7.11
CA PRO A 46 -4.69 -0.48 6.42
C PRO A 46 -4.13 0.86 6.88
N MET A 47 -3.56 0.92 8.09
CA MET A 47 -3.16 2.19 8.69
C MET A 47 -2.08 2.89 7.88
N ILE A 48 -1.25 2.15 7.14
CA ILE A 48 -0.19 2.74 6.32
C ILE A 48 -0.74 3.70 5.26
N LEU A 49 -1.98 3.48 4.81
CA LEU A 49 -2.64 4.33 3.82
C LEU A 49 -3.02 5.70 4.38
N ASN A 50 -3.12 5.86 5.70
CA ASN A 50 -3.42 7.14 6.32
C ASN A 50 -2.20 8.10 6.31
N PHE A 51 -1.00 7.57 6.06
CA PHE A 51 0.23 8.37 5.94
C PHE A 51 0.53 8.76 4.48
N LEU A 52 -0.33 8.37 3.54
CA LEU A 52 -0.16 8.65 2.13
C LEU A 52 -1.18 9.67 1.66
N ASP A 53 -0.73 10.62 0.85
CA ASP A 53 -1.65 11.44 0.07
C ASP A 53 -2.52 10.56 -0.83
N ASP A 54 -3.80 10.92 -0.95
CA ASP A 54 -4.80 10.16 -1.72
C ASP A 54 -4.33 9.79 -3.13
N ASP A 55 -3.72 10.73 -3.84
CA ASP A 55 -3.26 10.52 -5.21
C ASP A 55 -2.07 9.56 -5.30
N ILE A 56 -1.25 9.51 -4.25
CA ILE A 56 -0.14 8.55 -4.14
C ILE A 56 -0.74 7.17 -3.88
N ALA A 57 -1.59 7.05 -2.85
CA ALA A 57 -2.25 5.79 -2.49
C ALA A 57 -3.00 5.17 -3.69
N LYS A 58 -3.79 5.98 -4.42
CA LYS A 58 -4.54 5.54 -5.61
C LYS A 58 -3.64 4.96 -6.71
N LYS A 59 -2.40 5.43 -6.84
CA LYS A 59 -1.45 5.01 -7.88
C LYS A 59 -0.55 3.86 -7.45
N SER A 60 -0.23 3.76 -6.16
CA SER A 60 0.83 2.86 -5.65
C SER A 60 0.32 1.55 -5.06
N VAL A 61 -0.94 1.48 -4.59
CA VAL A 61 -1.41 0.31 -3.85
C VAL A 61 -1.79 -0.85 -4.77
N MET A 62 -1.10 -1.97 -4.60
CA MET A 62 -1.39 -3.24 -5.25
C MET A 62 -1.95 -4.25 -4.25
N LEU A 63 -3.09 -4.84 -4.60
CA LEU A 63 -3.64 -5.99 -3.92
C LEU A 63 -2.96 -7.24 -4.46
N VAL A 64 -2.36 -8.03 -3.56
CA VAL A 64 -1.83 -9.36 -3.86
C VAL A 64 -2.74 -10.38 -3.18
N TYR A 65 -3.26 -11.35 -3.93
CA TYR A 65 -4.18 -12.34 -3.38
C TYR A 65 -4.06 -13.68 -4.11
N ARG A 66 -4.60 -14.73 -3.49
CA ARG A 66 -4.70 -16.05 -4.11
C ARG A 66 -6.09 -16.22 -4.71
N ASP A 67 -6.14 -16.45 -6.02
CA ASP A 67 -7.38 -16.78 -6.72
C ASP A 67 -7.94 -18.11 -6.18
N SER A 68 -9.18 -18.08 -5.72
CA SER A 68 -9.81 -19.22 -5.04
C SER A 68 -10.15 -20.37 -5.97
N GLN A 69 -10.31 -20.13 -7.28
CA GLN A 69 -10.71 -21.14 -8.26
C GLN A 69 -9.49 -21.86 -8.85
N THR A 70 -8.44 -21.12 -9.15
CA THR A 70 -7.22 -21.59 -9.83
C THR A 70 -6.06 -21.83 -8.88
N GLY A 71 -6.12 -21.28 -7.67
CA GLY A 71 -5.04 -21.34 -6.67
C GLY A 71 -3.82 -20.48 -6.98
N LYS A 72 -3.85 -19.70 -8.07
CA LYS A 72 -2.71 -18.86 -8.51
C LYS A 72 -2.67 -17.55 -7.74
N THR A 73 -1.46 -17.02 -7.51
CA THR A 73 -1.29 -15.65 -7.03
C THR A 73 -1.64 -14.67 -8.13
N GLN A 74 -2.49 -13.71 -7.81
CA GLN A 74 -2.90 -12.62 -8.69
C GLN A 74 -2.52 -11.28 -8.06
N THR A 75 -2.40 -10.27 -8.91
CA THR A 75 -2.16 -8.89 -8.49
C THR A 75 -3.12 -7.97 -9.21
N TYR A 76 -3.64 -6.97 -8.50
CA TYR A 76 -4.56 -5.99 -9.06
C TYR A 76 -4.34 -4.63 -8.39
N LYS A 77 -4.47 -3.53 -9.13
CA LYS A 77 -4.41 -2.19 -8.53
C LYS A 77 -5.65 -1.98 -7.65
N PHE A 78 -5.47 -1.84 -6.35
CA PHE A 78 -6.57 -1.93 -5.39
C PHE A 78 -7.69 -0.93 -5.69
N PHE A 79 -7.32 0.33 -5.94
CA PHE A 79 -8.25 1.41 -6.23
C PHE A 79 -8.81 1.40 -7.66
N ASP A 80 -8.34 0.49 -8.53
CA ASP A 80 -8.92 0.29 -9.85
C ASP A 80 -10.06 -0.74 -9.87
N ILE A 81 -10.28 -1.44 -8.74
CA ILE A 81 -11.39 -2.38 -8.60
C ILE A 81 -12.69 -1.56 -8.62
N PRO A 82 -13.66 -1.85 -9.53
CA PRO A 82 -14.82 -0.97 -9.75
C PRO A 82 -15.57 -0.58 -8.47
N ARG A 83 -15.84 -1.55 -7.59
CA ARG A 83 -16.55 -1.31 -6.32
C ARG A 83 -15.71 -0.57 -5.27
N ILE A 84 -14.38 -0.68 -5.33
CA ILE A 84 -13.47 0.11 -4.49
C ILE A 84 -13.41 1.55 -4.99
N ARG A 85 -13.37 1.74 -6.31
CA ARG A 85 -13.41 3.06 -6.94
C ARG A 85 -14.69 3.83 -6.62
N GLU A 86 -15.84 3.16 -6.60
CA GLU A 86 -17.11 3.77 -6.20
C GLU A 86 -17.06 4.28 -4.75
N LYS A 87 -16.51 3.48 -3.82
CA LYS A 87 -16.35 3.89 -2.42
C LYS A 87 -15.43 5.10 -2.24
N LEU A 88 -14.39 5.23 -3.08
CA LEU A 88 -13.49 6.39 -3.06
C LEU A 88 -14.16 7.72 -3.39
N GLU A 89 -15.38 7.72 -3.96
CA GLU A 89 -16.11 8.97 -4.23
C GLU A 89 -16.55 9.69 -2.95
N TYR A 90 -16.68 8.95 -1.83
CA TYR A 90 -17.20 9.48 -0.57
C TYR A 90 -16.41 9.02 0.67
N MET A 91 -15.32 8.27 0.52
CA MET A 91 -14.46 7.77 1.60
C MET A 91 -12.97 7.94 1.24
N GLY A 92 -12.14 8.16 2.26
CA GLY A 92 -10.68 8.22 2.09
C GLY A 92 -10.06 6.83 1.82
N PRO A 93 -8.86 6.74 1.22
CA PRO A 93 -8.19 5.48 0.88
C PRO A 93 -8.08 4.47 2.03
N GLY A 94 -7.66 4.92 3.22
CA GLY A 94 -7.55 4.07 4.40
C GLY A 94 -8.90 3.54 4.90
N GLU A 95 -9.93 4.38 4.84
CA GLU A 95 -11.30 4.00 5.21
C GLU A 95 -11.90 3.01 4.22
N VAL A 96 -11.67 3.21 2.92
CA VAL A 96 -12.09 2.28 1.86
C VAL A 96 -11.46 0.91 2.05
N PHE A 97 -10.15 0.85 2.36
CA PHE A 97 -9.46 -0.41 2.60
C PHE A 97 -10.01 -1.12 3.84
N ALA A 98 -10.15 -0.41 4.97
CA ALA A 98 -10.68 -0.98 6.21
C ALA A 98 -12.11 -1.54 6.04
N ASN A 99 -12.90 -0.96 5.13
CA ASN A 99 -14.27 -1.40 4.83
C ASN A 99 -14.37 -2.31 3.59
N ALA A 100 -13.24 -2.75 3.01
CA ALA A 100 -13.24 -3.67 1.89
C ALA A 100 -13.35 -5.12 2.37
N SER A 101 -14.35 -5.85 1.88
CA SER A 101 -14.41 -7.31 2.06
C SER A 101 -13.47 -7.95 1.05
N LEU A 102 -12.28 -8.37 1.48
CA LEU A 102 -11.30 -9.05 0.61
C LEU A 102 -11.84 -10.35 -0.02
N LYS A 103 -12.89 -10.94 0.57
CA LYS A 103 -13.57 -12.15 0.04
C LYS A 103 -14.44 -11.87 -1.19
N GLU A 104 -14.77 -10.60 -1.43
CA GLU A 104 -15.65 -10.15 -2.51
C GLU A 104 -14.86 -9.36 -3.58
N LEU A 105 -13.53 -9.39 -3.48
CA LEU A 105 -12.62 -8.83 -4.48
C LEU A 105 -12.42 -9.85 -5.61
N PRO A 106 -12.13 -9.37 -6.84
CA PRO A 106 -12.21 -10.13 -8.09
C PRO A 106 -11.48 -11.48 -8.11
#